data_AF-A0A7G7BQC9-F1
#
_entry.id   AF-A0A7G7BQC9-F1
#
_cell.length_a   1.000
_cell.length_b   1.000
_cell.length_c   1.000
_cell.angle_alpha   90.00
_cell.angle_beta   90.00
_cell.angle_gamma   90.00
#
_symmetry.space_group_name_H-M   'P 1'
#
loop_
_entity.id
_entity.type
_entity.pdbx_description
1 polymer ?
#
loop_
_entity_poly.entity_id
_entity_poly.type
_entity_poly.pdbx_seq_one_letter_code
_entity_poly.pdbx_strand_id
1 'polypeptide(L)'
;MASNKSFNSGDKAKDRGTLAGGLLVPNKGPVIVNGEVMPQDFIPSITSIAVTGDSGPVFTCTITVEGACPKGKTDNKLEFTDESGDTYVLRIYSETRAKHTVYYNSSAPNITNITWDI
;
A
#
# COMPACT_ATOMS: atom_id res chain seq x y z
N MET A 1 4.75 -21.10 -5.23
CA MET A 1 3.99 -20.10 -4.45
C MET A 1 4.34 -18.74 -5.02
N ALA A 2 3.36 -17.83 -5.19
CA ALA A 2 3.63 -16.47 -5.62
C ALA A 2 4.48 -15.72 -4.57
N SER A 3 5.32 -14.80 -5.03
CA SER A 3 6.18 -13.93 -4.22
C SER A 3 5.99 -12.48 -4.65
N ASN A 4 6.35 -11.53 -3.79
CA ASN A 4 6.34 -10.12 -4.16
C ASN A 4 7.20 -9.90 -5.41
N LYS A 5 6.67 -9.11 -6.36
CA LYS A 5 7.40 -8.60 -7.52
C LYS A 5 7.59 -7.10 -7.34
N SER A 6 8.81 -6.62 -7.56
CA SER A 6 9.12 -5.20 -7.43
C SER A 6 8.20 -4.35 -8.31
N PHE A 7 7.64 -3.31 -7.72
CA PHE A 7 7.05 -2.20 -8.46
C PHE A 7 8.14 -1.32 -9.05
N ASN A 8 7.82 -0.61 -10.13
CA ASN A 8 8.69 0.40 -10.72
C ASN A 8 8.01 1.77 -10.59
N SER A 9 8.74 2.76 -10.11
CA SER A 9 8.23 4.14 -10.03
C SER A 9 9.35 5.18 -10.03
N GLY A 10 9.10 6.29 -10.73
CA GLY A 10 9.92 7.50 -10.73
C GLY A 10 9.35 8.62 -9.84
N ASP A 11 8.35 8.32 -9.01
CA ASP A 11 7.62 9.32 -8.22
C ASP A 11 8.09 9.43 -6.77
N LYS A 12 9.31 8.96 -6.48
CA LYS A 12 9.91 9.03 -5.14
C LYS A 12 9.78 10.44 -4.55
N ALA A 13 9.24 10.51 -3.33
CA ALA A 13 9.04 11.71 -2.52
C ALA A 13 8.12 12.79 -3.14
N LYS A 14 7.34 12.46 -4.18
CA LYS A 14 6.32 13.36 -4.72
C LYS A 14 5.02 13.26 -3.91
N ASP A 15 4.25 14.35 -3.90
CA ASP A 15 2.91 14.38 -3.28
C ASP A 15 1.89 13.49 -4.02
N ARG A 16 2.19 13.15 -5.28
CA ARG A 16 1.37 12.27 -6.13
C ARG A 16 2.25 11.28 -6.86
N GLY A 17 1.79 10.06 -7.00
CA GLY A 17 2.49 9.07 -7.79
C GLY A 17 1.81 7.73 -7.88
N THR A 18 2.49 6.80 -8.55
CA THR A 18 1.99 5.45 -8.79
C THR A 18 3.11 4.43 -8.67
N LEU A 19 2.79 3.29 -8.06
CA LEU A 19 3.53 2.05 -8.11
C LEU A 19 2.77 1.07 -9.02
N ALA A 20 3.32 0.76 -10.19
CA ALA A 20 2.72 -0.18 -11.15
C ALA A 20 3.73 -1.25 -11.61
N GLY A 21 3.23 -2.30 -12.27
CA GLY A 21 4.03 -3.38 -12.87
C GLY A 21 4.65 -4.37 -11.88
N GLY A 22 4.41 -4.17 -10.58
CA GLY A 22 4.78 -5.05 -9.48
C GLY A 22 3.65 -5.97 -9.04
N LEU A 23 3.86 -6.64 -7.91
CA LEU A 23 2.89 -7.51 -7.27
C LEU A 23 3.16 -7.55 -5.77
N LEU A 24 2.18 -7.19 -4.96
CA LEU A 24 2.22 -7.35 -3.50
C LEU A 24 1.29 -8.49 -3.09
N VAL A 25 1.90 -9.58 -2.63
CA VAL A 25 1.22 -10.85 -2.35
C VAL A 25 0.92 -10.95 -0.85
N PRO A 26 -0.30 -11.36 -0.44
CA PRO A 26 -0.63 -11.60 0.95
C PRO A 26 0.38 -12.52 1.65
N ASN A 27 0.78 -12.15 2.87
CA ASN A 27 1.71 -12.90 3.73
C ASN A 27 3.14 -13.07 3.15
N LYS A 28 3.57 -12.21 2.20
CA LYS A 28 4.92 -12.25 1.59
C LYS A 28 5.84 -11.09 1.96
N GLY A 29 5.46 -10.32 2.98
CA GLY A 29 6.26 -9.20 3.48
C GLY A 29 5.89 -7.86 2.83
N PRO A 30 6.69 -6.81 3.08
CA PRO A 30 6.39 -5.45 2.63
C PRO A 30 6.56 -5.27 1.12
N VAL A 31 6.01 -4.16 0.63
CA VAL A 31 6.14 -3.74 -0.77
C VAL A 31 7.61 -3.51 -1.15
N ILE A 32 7.95 -3.94 -2.37
CA ILE A 32 9.29 -3.79 -2.96
C ILE A 32 9.18 -2.78 -4.10
N VAL A 33 10.03 -1.76 -4.11
CA VAL A 33 10.04 -0.70 -5.12
C VAL A 33 11.46 -0.56 -5.67
N ASN A 34 11.60 -0.56 -6.99
CA ASN A 34 12.88 -0.45 -7.69
C ASN A 34 13.95 -1.47 -7.19
N GLY A 35 13.53 -2.67 -6.82
CA GLY A 35 14.42 -3.77 -6.38
C GLY A 35 14.71 -3.83 -4.88
N GLU A 36 14.25 -2.86 -4.10
CA GLU A 36 14.48 -2.79 -2.65
C GLU A 36 13.16 -2.82 -1.88
N VAL A 37 13.16 -3.30 -0.64
CA VAL A 37 12.03 -3.05 0.28
C VAL A 37 11.83 -1.53 0.32
N MET A 38 10.59 -1.08 0.14
CA MET A 38 10.28 0.33 -0.09
C MET A 38 11.08 1.24 0.86
N PRO A 39 11.97 2.08 0.31
CA PRO A 39 12.78 2.96 1.13
C PRO A 39 11.89 3.90 1.96
N GLN A 40 12.39 4.29 3.12
CA GLN A 40 11.74 5.32 3.93
C GLN A 40 11.48 6.58 3.09
N ASP A 41 10.31 7.18 3.27
CA ASP A 41 9.90 8.41 2.61
C ASP A 41 9.85 8.31 1.07
N PHE A 42 9.77 7.08 0.52
CA PHE A 42 9.48 6.89 -0.91
C PHE A 42 8.12 7.48 -1.26
N ILE A 43 7.09 7.15 -0.49
CA ILE A 43 5.83 7.90 -0.42
C ILE A 43 5.96 8.79 0.83
N PRO A 44 5.73 10.11 0.75
CA PRO A 44 5.92 11.01 1.88
C PRO A 44 5.20 10.52 3.14
N SER A 45 5.94 10.42 4.25
CA SER A 45 5.44 10.01 5.58
C SER A 45 4.88 8.58 5.68
N ILE A 46 5.10 7.72 4.68
CA ILE A 46 4.81 6.29 4.73
C ILE A 46 6.12 5.50 4.87
N THR A 47 6.13 4.52 5.77
CA THR A 47 7.31 3.67 6.02
C THR A 47 7.14 2.23 5.60
N SER A 48 5.91 1.72 5.56
CA SER A 48 5.64 0.33 5.23
C SER A 48 4.26 0.16 4.66
N ILE A 49 4.14 -0.74 3.68
CA ILE A 49 2.89 -1.25 3.16
C ILE A 49 3.05 -2.77 3.05
N ALA A 50 2.12 -3.52 3.62
CA ALA A 50 2.09 -4.98 3.53
C ALA A 50 0.65 -5.48 3.46
N VAL A 51 0.47 -6.68 2.91
CA VAL A 51 -0.83 -7.37 2.88
C VAL A 51 -0.71 -8.64 3.71
N THR A 52 -1.66 -8.86 4.60
CA THR A 52 -1.88 -10.16 5.26
C THR A 52 -3.10 -10.83 4.67
N GLY A 53 -2.98 -12.13 4.41
CA GLY A 53 -4.12 -12.98 4.10
C GLY A 53 -4.60 -13.59 5.40
N ASP A 54 -5.81 -13.24 5.81
CA ASP A 54 -6.42 -13.66 7.06
C ASP A 54 -7.55 -14.65 6.77
N SER A 55 -7.70 -15.70 7.58
CA SER A 55 -8.86 -16.60 7.51
C SER A 55 -10.03 -16.05 8.34
N GLY A 56 -10.27 -14.74 8.26
CA GLY A 56 -11.31 -14.06 9.02
C GLY A 56 -12.72 -14.42 8.51
N PRO A 57 -13.76 -14.37 9.37
CA PRO A 57 -15.12 -14.76 8.97
C PRO A 57 -15.80 -13.75 8.04
N VAL A 58 -15.27 -12.52 7.92
CA VAL A 58 -15.88 -11.42 7.14
C VAL A 58 -14.96 -10.88 6.07
N PHE A 59 -13.65 -10.78 6.36
CA PHE A 59 -12.64 -10.31 5.42
C PHE A 59 -11.50 -11.32 5.30
N THR A 60 -11.05 -11.57 4.08
CA THR A 60 -9.99 -12.52 3.80
C THR A 60 -8.61 -11.87 3.74
N CYS A 61 -8.53 -10.55 3.64
CA CYS A 61 -7.27 -9.83 3.53
C CYS A 61 -7.29 -8.49 4.26
N THR A 62 -6.11 -8.09 4.76
CA THR A 62 -5.87 -6.80 5.40
C THR A 62 -4.65 -6.13 4.76
N ILE A 63 -4.84 -4.94 4.19
CA ILE A 63 -3.72 -4.03 3.87
C ILE A 63 -3.35 -3.30 5.16
N THR A 64 -2.08 -3.36 5.53
CA THR A 64 -1.49 -2.59 6.62
C THR A 64 -0.59 -1.52 6.04
N VAL A 65 -0.79 -0.28 6.45
CA VAL A 65 0.09 0.85 6.16
C VAL A 65 0.62 1.42 7.47
N GLU A 66 1.94 1.54 7.59
CA GLU A 66 2.55 2.31 8.68
C GLU A 66 2.99 3.67 8.15
N GLY A 67 2.51 4.73 8.79
CA GLY A 67 2.77 6.09 8.33
C GLY A 67 1.89 7.14 8.99
N ALA A 68 1.95 8.33 8.42
CA ALA A 68 1.22 9.52 8.84
C ALA A 68 0.81 10.38 7.62
N CYS A 69 -0.06 11.34 7.87
CA CYS A 69 -0.23 12.49 7.00
C CYS A 69 1.02 13.39 7.08
N PRO A 70 1.61 13.84 5.96
CA PRO A 70 2.68 14.82 6.01
C PRO A 70 2.23 16.12 6.66
N LYS A 71 3.16 16.78 7.36
CA LYS A 71 2.85 18.01 8.10
C LYS A 71 2.29 19.10 7.19
N GLY A 72 1.18 19.71 7.59
CA GLY A 72 0.52 20.79 6.84
C GLY A 72 -0.28 20.33 5.61
N LYS A 73 -0.51 19.02 5.47
CA LYS A 73 -1.37 18.44 4.43
C LYS A 73 -2.72 18.03 5.01
N THR A 74 -3.75 17.96 4.15
CA THR A 74 -5.12 17.63 4.60
C THR A 74 -5.24 16.14 4.90
N ASP A 75 -4.77 15.30 4.00
CA ASP A 75 -4.72 13.86 4.18
C ASP A 75 -3.64 13.24 3.28
N ASN A 76 -3.27 12.01 3.56
CA ASN A 76 -2.52 11.16 2.65
C ASN A 76 -3.45 10.05 2.17
N LYS A 77 -3.98 10.20 0.94
CA LYS A 77 -4.89 9.24 0.33
C LYS A 77 -4.07 8.20 -0.42
N LEU A 78 -4.26 6.92 -0.09
CA LEU A 78 -3.69 5.77 -0.77
C LEU A 78 -4.81 4.95 -1.41
N GLU A 79 -4.60 4.49 -2.64
CA GLU A 79 -5.52 3.59 -3.34
C GLU A 79 -4.78 2.33 -3.76
N PHE A 80 -5.36 1.17 -3.46
CA PHE A 80 -4.79 -0.15 -3.71
C PHE A 80 -5.70 -0.90 -4.67
N THR A 81 -5.20 -1.26 -5.85
CA THR A 81 -5.96 -2.05 -6.85
C THR A 81 -5.46 -3.49 -6.86
N ASP A 82 -6.36 -4.46 -6.77
CA ASP A 82 -6.02 -5.88 -6.81
C ASP A 82 -5.97 -6.47 -8.24
N GLU A 83 -5.86 -7.78 -8.37
CA GLU A 83 -5.84 -8.47 -9.67
C GLU A 83 -7.23 -8.63 -10.30
N SER A 84 -8.33 -8.50 -9.53
CA SER A 84 -9.68 -8.43 -10.10
C SER A 84 -10.02 -7.03 -10.63
N GLY A 85 -9.22 -6.03 -10.25
CA GLY A 85 -9.40 -4.62 -10.65
C GLY A 85 -10.17 -3.80 -9.61
N ASP A 86 -10.50 -4.39 -8.47
CA ASP A 86 -11.18 -3.69 -7.38
C ASP A 86 -10.19 -2.78 -6.66
N THR A 87 -10.66 -1.59 -6.25
CA THR A 87 -9.82 -0.57 -5.62
C THR A 87 -10.28 -0.27 -4.20
N TYR A 88 -9.34 -0.29 -3.27
CA TYR A 88 -9.54 -0.05 -1.85
C TYR A 88 -8.82 1.23 -1.42
N VAL A 89 -9.51 2.10 -0.68
CA VAL A 89 -9.01 3.44 -0.35
C VAL A 89 -8.70 3.55 1.14
N LEU A 90 -7.51 4.06 1.45
CA LEU A 90 -7.12 4.49 2.79
C LEU A 90 -6.88 6.00 2.78
N ARG A 91 -7.39 6.72 3.79
CA ARG A 91 -7.03 8.12 4.05
C ARG A 91 -6.44 8.25 5.43
N ILE A 92 -5.23 8.81 5.51
CA ILE A 92 -4.55 9.09 6.77
C ILE A 92 -4.59 10.60 7.02
N TYR A 93 -5.28 11.02 8.08
CA TYR A 93 -5.40 12.44 8.45
C TYR A 93 -4.43 12.87 9.56
N SER A 94 -3.97 11.93 10.38
CA SER A 94 -3.12 12.22 11.53
C SER A 94 -1.68 12.47 11.11
N GLU A 95 -1.06 13.56 11.58
CA GLU A 95 0.38 13.80 11.45
C GLU A 95 1.24 12.90 12.36
N THR A 96 0.61 12.12 13.25
CA THR A 96 1.31 11.15 14.11
C THR A 96 1.41 9.80 13.42
N ARG A 97 2.63 9.23 13.39
CA ARG A 97 2.87 7.89 12.85
C ARG A 97 2.04 6.86 13.61
N ALA A 98 1.26 6.09 12.87
CA ALA A 98 0.49 4.98 13.38
C ALA A 98 0.35 3.87 12.33
N LYS A 99 -0.17 2.73 12.77
CA LYS A 99 -0.60 1.64 11.90
C LYS A 99 -2.04 1.90 11.47
N HIS A 100 -2.29 1.83 10.16
CA HIS A 100 -3.60 1.98 9.54
C HIS A 100 -3.93 0.73 8.75
N THR A 101 -5.22 0.35 8.73
CA THR A 101 -5.65 -0.88 8.06
C THR A 101 -6.81 -0.64 7.11
N VAL A 102 -6.82 -1.40 6.01
CA VAL A 102 -7.96 -1.55 5.11
C VAL A 102 -8.26 -3.03 4.99
N TYR A 103 -9.49 -3.41 5.31
CA TYR A 103 -9.98 -4.78 5.18
C TYR A 103 -10.68 -4.95 3.84
N TYR A 104 -10.43 -6.07 3.16
CA TYR A 104 -11.04 -6.34 1.85
C TYR A 104 -11.23 -7.83 1.58
N ASN A 105 -12.07 -8.10 0.58
CA ASN A 105 -12.33 -9.42 0.02
C ASN A 105 -12.10 -9.36 -1.47
N SER A 106 -11.34 -10.31 -1.99
CA SER A 106 -11.08 -10.41 -3.43
C SER A 106 -10.87 -11.87 -3.82
N SER A 107 -11.36 -12.23 -4.99
CA SER A 107 -11.04 -13.53 -5.61
C SER A 107 -9.59 -13.59 -6.11
N ALA A 108 -8.92 -12.45 -6.26
CA ALA A 108 -7.54 -12.32 -6.71
C ALA A 108 -6.82 -11.24 -5.87
N PRO A 109 -6.46 -11.55 -4.61
CA PRO A 109 -6.17 -10.56 -3.58
C PRO A 109 -4.80 -9.88 -3.68
N ASN A 110 -3.97 -10.23 -4.67
CA ASN A 110 -2.67 -9.58 -4.81
C ASN A 110 -2.87 -8.15 -5.30
N ILE A 111 -2.15 -7.20 -4.70
CA ILE A 111 -2.22 -5.79 -5.12
C ILE A 111 -1.27 -5.59 -6.30
N THR A 112 -1.79 -5.06 -7.40
CA THR A 112 -1.08 -4.84 -8.67
C THR A 112 -0.75 -3.37 -8.91
N ASN A 113 -1.46 -2.46 -8.25
CA ASN A 113 -1.27 -1.03 -8.38
C ASN A 113 -1.49 -0.32 -7.03
N ILE A 114 -0.62 0.65 -6.72
CA ILE A 114 -0.77 1.53 -5.55
C ILE A 114 -0.62 2.97 -6.03
N THR A 115 -1.56 3.84 -5.70
CA THR A 115 -1.46 5.28 -5.99
C THR A 115 -1.57 6.09 -4.72
N TRP A 116 -1.05 7.32 -4.75
CA TRP A 116 -1.20 8.26 -3.64
C TRP A 116 -1.45 9.70 -4.13
N ASP A 117 -2.15 10.47 -3.30
CA ASP A 117 -2.40 11.91 -3.45
C ASP A 117 -2.44 12.57 -2.05
N ILE A 118 -1.66 13.64 -1.86
CA ILE A 118 -1.39 14.31 -0.57
C ILE A 118 -1.68 15.82 -0.62
#